data_AF-A0AA39G9S7-F1
#
_entry.id   AF-A0AA39G9S7-F1
#
_cell.length_a   1.000
_cell.length_b   1.000
_cell.length_c   1.000
_cell.angle_alpha   90.00
_cell.angle_beta   90.00
_cell.angle_gamma   90.00
#
_symmetry.space_group_name_H-M   'P 1'
#
loop_
_entity.id
_entity.type
_entity.pdbx_description
1 polymer ?
#
loop_
_entity_poly.entity_id
_entity_poly.type
_entity_poly.pdbx_seq_one_letter_code
_entity_poly.pdbx_strand_id
1 'polypeptide(L)'
;MAEKPATPELTPQFCFSTRTLRDFLRLSRSSIDDSITQNLNALITPSRVGFDPSSTNQRSSRPSLRSIDPQACQNFRDKVLFPSWEARSEVINYCGMVATSPDTEDPDAELREIENQKDRRELWTRGWTHTPGDSSLGKQGPRCWRR
;
A
#
# COMPACT_ATOMS: atom_id res chain seq x y z
N MET A 1 -10.11 16.34 -9.52
CA MET A 1 -10.77 15.87 -8.28
C MET A 1 -10.32 14.45 -8.03
N ALA A 2 -10.17 14.03 -6.77
CA ALA A 2 -9.96 12.62 -6.45
C ALA A 2 -11.26 11.86 -6.73
N GLU A 3 -11.21 10.92 -7.66
CA GLU A 3 -12.33 10.06 -8.05
C GLU A 3 -12.11 8.66 -7.48
N LYS A 4 -13.19 7.94 -7.18
CA LYS A 4 -13.11 6.58 -6.64
C LYS A 4 -12.28 5.72 -7.61
N PRO A 5 -11.19 5.07 -7.15
CA PRO A 5 -10.42 4.20 -8.04
C PRO A 5 -11.32 3.04 -8.51
N ALA A 6 -11.26 2.74 -9.80
CA ALA A 6 -11.88 1.53 -10.33
C ALA A 6 -11.21 0.32 -9.65
N THR A 7 -12.00 -0.51 -8.97
CA THR A 7 -11.51 -1.74 -8.35
C THR A 7 -11.13 -2.71 -9.46
N PRO A 8 -9.86 -3.15 -9.55
CA PRO A 8 -9.47 -4.14 -10.54
C PRO A 8 -10.13 -5.49 -10.22
N GLU A 9 -10.51 -6.24 -11.25
CA GLU A 9 -10.91 -7.64 -11.04
C GLU A 9 -9.67 -8.45 -10.61
N LEU A 10 -9.71 -8.95 -9.36
CA LEU A 10 -8.60 -9.69 -8.77
C LEU A 10 -8.55 -11.10 -9.36
N THR A 11 -7.50 -11.35 -10.13
CA THR A 11 -7.19 -12.68 -10.69
C THR A 11 -5.73 -13.03 -10.40
N PRO A 12 -5.34 -14.32 -10.31
CA PRO A 12 -3.95 -14.68 -10.08
C PRO A 12 -3.02 -14.11 -11.18
N GLN A 13 -3.53 -14.03 -12.41
CA GLN A 13 -2.82 -13.47 -13.56
C GLN A 13 -2.41 -12.00 -13.37
N PHE A 14 -3.23 -11.22 -12.66
CA PHE A 14 -2.89 -9.85 -12.29
C PHE A 14 -1.62 -9.81 -11.42
N CYS A 15 -1.48 -10.73 -10.46
CA CYS A 15 -0.35 -10.78 -9.53
C CYS A 15 0.95 -11.24 -10.20
N PHE A 16 0.86 -12.11 -11.20
CA PHE A 16 2.05 -12.57 -11.95
C PHE A 16 2.64 -11.49 -12.87
N SER A 17 1.83 -10.52 -13.32
CA SER A 17 2.33 -9.36 -14.05
C SER A 17 2.92 -8.32 -13.10
N THR A 18 4.23 -8.42 -12.86
CA THR A 18 4.96 -7.46 -12.01
C THR A 18 4.80 -6.01 -12.48
N ARG A 19 4.70 -5.78 -13.80
CA ARG A 19 4.43 -4.46 -14.39
C ARG A 19 3.06 -3.95 -13.99
N THR A 20 2.01 -4.74 -14.21
CA THR A 20 0.62 -4.34 -13.93
C THR A 20 0.43 -4.05 -12.43
N LEU A 21 0.95 -4.92 -11.57
CA LEU A 21 0.88 -4.74 -10.12
C LEU A 21 1.62 -3.46 -9.67
N ARG A 22 2.84 -3.22 -10.16
CA ARG A 22 3.60 -2.00 -9.84
C ARG A 22 2.92 -0.73 -10.33
N ASP A 23 2.37 -0.77 -11.55
CA ASP A 23 1.65 0.37 -12.12
C ASP A 23 0.39 0.68 -11.30
N PHE A 24 -0.39 -0.32 -10.91
CA PHE A 24 -1.54 -0.15 -10.02
C PHE A 24 -1.14 0.49 -8.68
N LEU A 25 -0.13 -0.06 -7.99
CA LEU A 25 0.31 0.46 -6.69
C LEU A 25 0.83 1.90 -6.80
N ARG A 26 1.60 2.19 -7.85
CA ARG A 26 2.12 3.54 -8.12
C ARG A 26 1.00 4.54 -8.35
N LEU A 27 0.03 4.20 -9.22
CA LEU A 27 -1.11 5.07 -9.55
C LEU A 27 -2.04 5.27 -8.35
N SER A 28 -2.31 4.21 -7.58
CA SER A 28 -3.12 4.29 -6.36
C SER A 28 -2.50 5.25 -5.34
N ARG A 29 -1.17 5.20 -5.16
CA ARG A 29 -0.46 6.11 -4.26
C ARG A 29 -0.41 7.54 -4.77
N SER A 30 -0.08 7.74 -6.05
CA SER A 30 0.04 9.10 -6.61
C SER A 30 -1.30 9.84 -6.68
N SER A 31 -2.39 9.11 -6.88
CA SER A 31 -3.73 9.71 -6.98
C SER A 31 -4.29 10.17 -5.64
N ILE A 32 -3.97 9.48 -4.53
CA ILE A 32 -4.58 9.73 -3.21
C ILE A 32 -3.57 10.21 -2.16
N ASP A 33 -2.46 9.50 -1.96
CA ASP A 33 -1.54 9.77 -0.86
C ASP A 33 -0.62 10.94 -1.16
N ASP A 34 0.01 10.94 -2.34
CA ASP A 34 0.94 12.01 -2.72
C ASP A 34 0.18 13.34 -2.92
N SER A 35 -1.11 13.27 -3.25
CA SER A 35 -2.00 14.42 -3.42
C SER A 35 -2.81 14.77 -2.16
N ILE A 36 -2.61 14.09 -1.03
CA ILE A 36 -3.46 14.22 0.17
C ILE A 36 -3.54 15.67 0.66
N THR A 37 -2.41 16.37 0.70
CA THR A 37 -2.34 17.78 1.11
C THR A 37 -3.12 18.68 0.16
N GLN A 38 -3.07 18.41 -1.15
CA GLN A 38 -3.84 19.15 -2.15
C GLN A 38 -5.34 18.91 -1.97
N ASN A 39 -5.75 17.66 -1.74
CA ASN A 39 -7.15 17.31 -1.47
C ASN A 39 -7.66 18.00 -0.19
N LEU A 40 -6.88 18.01 0.88
CA LEU A 40 -7.25 18.69 2.14
C LEU A 40 -7.31 20.22 1.98
N ASN A 41 -6.37 20.82 1.25
CA ASN A 41 -6.39 22.25 0.95
C ASN A 41 -7.61 22.65 0.09
N ALA A 42 -8.07 21.76 -0.78
CA ALA A 42 -9.29 21.97 -1.56
C ALA A 42 -10.55 21.96 -0.67
N LEU A 43 -10.55 21.26 0.47
CA LEU A 43 -11.64 21.33 1.46
C LEU A 43 -11.64 22.65 2.25
N ILE A 44 -10.47 23.27 2.41
CA ILE A 44 -10.30 24.55 3.14
C ILE A 44 -10.72 25.74 2.28
N THR A 45 -10.56 25.67 0.96
CA THR A 45 -10.78 26.80 0.07
C THR A 45 -12.25 26.81 -0.37
N PRO A 46 -13.10 27.73 0.12
CA PRO A 46 -14.47 27.77 -0.32
C PRO A 46 -14.51 28.41 -1.70
N SER A 47 -14.43 27.60 -2.76
CA SER A 47 -14.85 28.02 -4.10
C SER A 47 -16.37 28.28 -4.17
N ARG A 48 -17.10 28.04 -3.06
CA ARG A 48 -18.53 28.31 -2.88
C ARG A 48 -18.85 29.76 -2.47
N VAL A 49 -17.91 30.47 -1.86
CA VAL A 49 -18.12 31.90 -1.56
C VAL A 49 -17.74 32.64 -2.82
N GLY A 50 -18.75 33.15 -3.54
CA GLY A 50 -18.54 33.93 -4.75
C GLY A 50 -17.54 35.06 -4.51
N PHE A 51 -16.78 35.42 -5.55
CA PHE A 51 -15.88 36.57 -5.49
C PHE A 51 -16.72 37.83 -5.30
N ASP A 52 -16.59 38.49 -4.15
CA ASP A 52 -17.20 39.79 -3.89
C ASP A 52 -16.19 40.89 -4.31
N PRO A 53 -16.44 41.63 -5.40
CA PRO A 53 -15.52 42.68 -5.85
C PRO A 53 -15.32 43.80 -4.80
N SER A 54 -16.26 43.97 -3.86
CA SER A 54 -16.15 44.94 -2.77
C SER A 54 -15.15 44.54 -1.68
N SER A 55 -14.78 43.25 -1.61
CA SER A 55 -13.82 42.72 -0.62
C SER A 55 -12.36 43.08 -0.91
N THR A 56 -12.07 43.69 -2.06
CA THR A 56 -10.69 44.00 -2.49
C THR A 56 -10.09 45.22 -1.78
N ASN A 57 -10.92 46.05 -1.13
CA ASN A 57 -10.50 47.32 -0.52
C ASN A 57 -10.04 47.20 0.93
N GLN A 58 -10.21 46.05 1.58
CA GLN A 58 -9.72 45.83 2.93
C GLN A 58 -8.68 44.72 2.91
N ARG A 59 -7.47 45.04 3.39
CA ARG A 59 -6.44 44.04 3.69
C ARG A 59 -6.95 43.20 4.86
N SER A 60 -7.78 42.20 4.56
CA SER A 60 -8.32 41.30 5.56
C SER A 60 -7.15 40.76 6.37
N SER A 61 -7.12 41.08 7.67
CA SER A 61 -6.19 40.46 8.61
C SER A 61 -6.34 38.96 8.43
N ARG A 62 -5.19 38.26 8.31
CA ARG A 62 -5.12 36.83 7.95
C ARG A 62 -6.28 36.07 8.59
N PRO A 63 -7.14 35.39 7.80
CA PRO A 63 -8.25 34.67 8.38
C PRO A 63 -7.69 33.64 9.36
N SER A 64 -8.11 33.80 10.61
CA SER A 64 -7.93 32.86 11.72
C SER A 64 -8.09 31.43 11.19
N LEU A 65 -7.11 30.57 11.47
CA LEU A 65 -7.11 29.11 11.31
C LEU A 65 -8.37 28.60 10.59
N ARG A 66 -8.33 28.55 9.26
CA ARG A 66 -9.47 28.10 8.46
C ARG A 66 -9.77 26.65 8.84
N SER A 67 -10.81 26.45 9.65
CA SER A 67 -11.24 25.12 10.07
C SER A 67 -11.84 24.41 8.87
N ILE A 68 -11.36 23.20 8.58
CA ILE A 68 -12.00 22.33 7.59
C ILE A 68 -13.42 22.05 8.07
N ASP A 69 -14.41 22.19 7.18
CA ASP A 69 -15.78 21.78 7.47
C ASP A 69 -15.78 20.29 7.89
N PRO A 70 -16.23 19.95 9.12
CA PRO A 70 -16.20 18.57 9.59
C PRO A 70 -16.93 17.63 8.65
N GLN A 71 -18.06 18.04 8.07
CA GLN A 71 -18.83 17.18 7.16
C GLN A 71 -18.11 16.94 5.84
N ALA A 72 -17.48 17.95 5.25
CA ALA A 72 -16.65 17.78 4.05
C ALA A 72 -15.45 16.86 4.32
N CYS A 73 -14.81 16.98 5.49
CA CYS A 73 -13.73 16.10 5.92
C CYS A 73 -14.19 14.64 6.07
N GLN A 74 -15.30 14.41 6.78
CA GLN A 74 -15.89 13.08 6.94
C GLN A 74 -16.24 12.46 5.59
N ASN A 75 -16.90 13.22 4.70
CA ASN A 75 -17.22 12.75 3.35
C ASN A 75 -15.98 12.37 2.54
N PHE A 76 -14.92 13.19 2.58
CA PHE A 76 -13.66 12.86 1.90
C PHE A 76 -13.06 11.58 2.46
N ARG A 77 -13.02 11.44 3.79
CA ARG A 77 -12.47 10.27 4.45
C ARG A 77 -13.22 9.00 4.09
N ASP A 78 -14.54 9.02 4.27
CA ASP A 78 -15.37 7.81 4.19
C ASP A 78 -15.68 7.40 2.74
N LYS A 79 -15.72 8.36 1.80
CA LYS A 79 -16.07 8.08 0.39
C LYS A 79 -14.89 8.03 -0.56
N VAL A 80 -13.74 8.60 -0.18
CA VAL A 80 -12.57 8.70 -1.06
C VAL A 80 -11.36 8.04 -0.43
N LEU A 81 -10.93 8.49 0.75
CA LEU A 81 -9.67 8.05 1.36
C LEU A 81 -9.71 6.56 1.72
N PHE A 82 -10.67 6.16 2.56
CA PHE A 82 -10.76 4.80 3.06
C PHE A 82 -11.04 3.77 1.97
N PRO A 83 -12.00 3.98 1.05
CA PRO A 83 -12.21 3.02 -0.04
C PRO A 83 -10.99 2.86 -0.94
N SER A 84 -10.20 3.93 -1.15
CA SER A 84 -8.99 3.84 -1.97
C SER A 84 -7.87 3.05 -1.30
N TRP A 85 -7.71 3.22 0.02
CA TRP A 85 -6.75 2.46 0.81
C TRP A 85 -7.17 1.00 0.97
N GLU A 86 -8.46 0.74 1.12
CA GLU A 86 -9.04 -0.60 1.18
C GLU A 86 -8.77 -1.35 -0.13
N ALA A 87 -9.12 -0.78 -1.28
CA ALA A 87 -8.86 -1.40 -2.59
C ALA A 87 -7.37 -1.73 -2.81
N ARG A 88 -6.47 -0.88 -2.33
CA ARG A 88 -5.02 -1.16 -2.38
C ARG A 88 -4.64 -2.32 -1.45
N SER A 89 -5.20 -2.34 -0.25
CA SER A 89 -4.94 -3.39 0.73
C SER A 89 -5.44 -4.75 0.26
N GLU A 90 -6.62 -4.78 -0.37
CA GLU A 90 -7.17 -5.99 -1.01
C GLU A 90 -6.21 -6.56 -2.06
N VAL A 91 -5.68 -5.72 -2.96
CA VAL A 91 -4.70 -6.15 -3.96
C VAL A 91 -3.43 -6.71 -3.32
N ILE A 92 -2.88 -6.01 -2.32
CA ILE A 92 -1.66 -6.44 -1.63
C ILE A 92 -1.89 -7.79 -0.93
N ASN A 93 -3.00 -7.92 -0.21
CA ASN A 93 -3.33 -9.13 0.53
C ASN A 93 -3.60 -10.30 -0.43
N TYR A 94 -4.36 -10.06 -1.49
CA TYR A 94 -4.65 -11.07 -2.50
C TYR A 94 -3.38 -11.59 -3.17
N CYS A 95 -2.51 -10.69 -3.65
CA CYS A 95 -1.25 -11.11 -4.26
C CYS A 95 -0.29 -11.75 -3.26
N GLY A 96 -0.35 -11.35 -1.98
CA GLY A 96 0.36 -12.04 -0.90
C GLY A 96 -0.08 -13.49 -0.74
N MET A 97 -1.39 -13.75 -0.73
CA MET A 97 -1.94 -15.11 -0.68
C MET A 97 -1.55 -15.94 -1.91
N VAL A 98 -1.68 -15.37 -3.11
CA VAL A 98 -1.29 -16.04 -4.37
C VAL A 98 0.20 -16.42 -4.35
N ALA A 99 1.08 -15.53 -3.85
CA ALA A 99 2.50 -15.80 -3.77
C ALA A 99 2.87 -16.94 -2.79
N THR A 100 2.02 -17.22 -1.80
CA THR A 100 2.20 -18.33 -0.84
C THR A 100 1.41 -19.58 -1.18
N SER A 101 0.60 -19.55 -2.25
CA SER A 101 -0.18 -20.70 -2.66
C SER A 101 0.74 -21.79 -3.20
N PRO A 102 0.61 -23.05 -2.75
CA PRO A 102 1.31 -24.16 -3.39
C PRO A 102 0.83 -24.30 -4.84
N ASP A 103 1.77 -24.54 -5.75
CA ASP A 103 1.45 -24.84 -7.15
C ASP A 103 1.02 -26.31 -7.25
N THR A 104 -0.27 -26.54 -7.50
CA THR A 104 -0.84 -27.90 -7.54
C THR A 104 -0.50 -28.64 -8.83
N GLU A 105 -0.05 -27.93 -9.86
CA GLU A 105 0.27 -28.49 -11.18
C GLU A 105 1.78 -28.63 -11.40
N ASP A 106 2.59 -28.40 -10.36
CA ASP A 106 4.03 -28.48 -10.45
C ASP A 106 4.49 -29.96 -10.41
N PRO A 107 4.95 -30.51 -11.55
CA PRO A 107 5.32 -31.92 -11.63
C PRO A 107 6.54 -32.27 -10.76
N ASP A 108 7.33 -31.26 -10.38
CA ASP A 108 8.53 -31.42 -9.58
C ASP A 108 8.26 -31.17 -8.10
N ALA A 109 7.02 -30.86 -7.69
CA ALA A 109 6.67 -30.60 -6.29
C ALA A 109 7.02 -31.79 -5.38
N GLU A 110 6.73 -33.01 -5.82
CA GLU A 110 7.03 -34.24 -5.08
C GLU A 110 8.55 -34.48 -4.98
N LEU A 111 9.28 -34.27 -6.09
CA LEU A 111 10.74 -34.40 -6.11
C LEU A 111 11.41 -33.41 -5.14
N ARG A 112 10.97 -32.15 -5.13
CA ARG A 112 11.49 -31.13 -4.23
C ARG A 112 11.19 -31.42 -2.76
N GLU A 113 10.03 -32.01 -2.43
CA GLU A 113 9.75 -32.44 -1.06
C GLU A 113 10.64 -33.61 -0.65
N ILE A 114 10.91 -34.58 -1.55
CA ILE A 114 11.83 -35.70 -1.28
C ILE A 114 13.26 -35.18 -1.01
N GLU A 115 13.75 -34.24 -1.82
CA GLU A 115 15.05 -33.60 -1.61
C GLU A 115 15.10 -32.84 -0.28
N ASN A 116 14.07 -32.04 0.03
CA ASN A 116 13.96 -31.35 1.32
C ASN A 116 13.95 -32.31 2.52
N GLN A 117 13.26 -33.45 2.41
CA GLN A 117 13.26 -34.50 3.44
C GLN A 117 14.66 -35.08 3.64
N LYS A 118 15.38 -35.35 2.54
CA LYS A 118 16.75 -35.85 2.59
C LYS A 118 17.69 -34.84 3.24
N ASP A 119 17.62 -33.58 2.85
CA ASP A 119 18.43 -32.49 3.43
C ASP A 119 18.14 -32.33 4.92
N ARG A 120 16.86 -32.35 5.33
CA ARG A 120 16.48 -32.33 6.76
C ARG A 120 17.06 -33.52 7.51
N ARG A 121 17.05 -34.71 6.91
CA ARG A 121 17.62 -35.93 7.51
C ARG A 121 19.13 -35.83 7.64
N GLU A 122 19.82 -35.30 6.63
CA GLU A 122 21.27 -35.09 6.67
C GLU A 122 21.69 -34.03 7.69
N LEU A 123 20.91 -32.95 7.82
CA LEU A 123 21.12 -31.96 8.87
C LEU A 123 20.92 -32.58 10.26
N TRP A 124 19.86 -33.37 10.43
CA TRP A 124 19.57 -34.07 11.68
C TRP A 124 20.70 -35.06 12.06
N THR A 125 21.20 -35.86 11.11
CA THR A 125 22.29 -36.81 11.38
C THR A 125 23.62 -36.12 11.70
N ARG A 126 23.84 -34.91 11.19
CA ARG A 126 25.02 -34.08 11.50
C ARG A 126 24.88 -33.31 12.82
N GLY A 127 23.84 -33.58 13.60
CA GLY A 127 23.62 -32.97 14.91
C GLY A 127 23.11 -31.52 14.86
N TRP A 128 22.70 -31.04 13.68
CA TRP A 128 22.08 -29.73 13.54
C TRP A 128 20.61 -29.84 13.95
N THR A 129 20.30 -29.36 15.15
CA THR A 129 18.90 -29.22 15.58
C THR A 129 18.37 -27.88 15.08
N HIS A 130 17.51 -27.91 14.06
CA HIS A 130 16.76 -26.73 13.64
C HIS A 130 15.69 -26.46 14.71
N THR A 131 15.98 -25.55 15.65
CA THR A 131 14.95 -25.04 16.55
C THR A 131 13.96 -24.21 15.72
N PRO A 132 12.64 -24.48 15.78
CA PRO A 132 11.66 -23.65 15.09
C PRO A 132 11.66 -22.26 15.76
N GLY A 133 12.41 -21.32 15.18
CA GLY A 133 12.54 -19.96 15.70
C GLY A 133 13.85 -19.25 15.38
N ASP A 134 14.90 -19.95 14.97
CA ASP A 134 16.20 -19.29 14.73
C ASP A 134 16.32 -18.72 13.31
N SER A 135 15.74 -17.53 13.11
CA SER A 135 15.94 -16.70 11.91
C SER A 135 17.28 -15.97 11.95
N SER A 136 18.38 -16.68 12.21
CA SER A 136 19.73 -16.11 12.28
C SER A 136 20.66 -16.57 11.15
N LEU A 137 20.13 -16.77 9.94
CA LEU A 137 20.92 -16.73 8.71
C LEU A 137 20.63 -15.44 7.96
N GLY A 138 21.49 -14.44 8.18
CA GLY A 138 21.65 -13.29 7.27
C GLY A 138 21.18 -11.92 7.77
N LYS A 139 21.74 -11.42 8.88
CA LYS A 139 21.79 -9.96 9.13
C LYS A 139 23.23 -9.45 9.08
N GLN A 140 23.82 -9.42 7.88
CA GLN A 140 24.81 -8.38 7.57
C GLN A 140 24.03 -7.12 7.18
N GLY A 141 23.61 -6.36 8.19
CA GLY A 141 23.06 -5.02 7.99
C GLY A 141 24.18 -4.06 7.56
N PRO A 142 23.90 -3.06 6.70
CA PRO A 142 24.90 -2.09 6.28
C PRO A 142 25.41 -1.29 7.49
N ARG A 143 26.73 -1.25 7.64
CA ARG A 143 27.43 -0.37 8.58
C ARG A 143 27.09 1.08 8.23
N CYS A 144 26.31 1.74 9.07
CA CYS A 144 26.15 3.19 9.01
C CYS A 144 27.52 3.85 9.24
N TRP A 145 28.01 4.54 8.23
CA TRP A 145 29.12 5.47 8.31
C TRP A 145 28.76 6.58 9.30
N ARG A 146 29.52 6.70 10.39
CA ARG A 146 29.57 7.94 11.18
C ARG A 146 30.36 8.96 10.39
N ARG A 147 29.73 10.10 10.12
CA ARG A 147 30.42 11.39 9.96
C ARG A 147 29.63 12.44 10.71
#